data_AF-A0A2W7MK99-F1
#
_entry.id   AF-A0A2W7MK99-F1
#
_cell.length_a   1.000
_cell.length_b   1.000
_cell.length_c   1.000
_cell.angle_alpha   90.00
_cell.angle_beta   90.00
_cell.angle_gamma   90.00
#
_symmetry.space_group_name_H-M   'P 1'
#
loop_
_entity.id
_entity.type
_entity.pdbx_description
1 polymer ?
#
loop_
_entity_poly.entity_id
_entity_poly.type
_entity_poly.pdbx_seq_one_letter_code
_entity_poly.pdbx_strand_id
1 'polypeptide(L)'
;MWSRDQYETVYELVLQQVLTQELDDWSDWSISLLRTCIPLCHDDTIEVRYIALLTSLKTTENGWSAEYFNKELNELQYQLIASKYSKKEVETFLEENINDAKMRERVIISAIERGDYTKVLQLSIDGQAHDHNSPGIVYDWKRYAFSAHKELGNTNEMRELAIELLMNGRDDEYYEELKLLYPADEWLSTREKILDDLKEQNSHLYGTLIIEEQQTERILDYCKESPTRIENYYSYLTAPYNEEVCALFIETITISAARASDRKRYQDVCRSITKMQKAGYELEAKQLIGELKQKHPKRRALLDELGKLG
;
A
#
# COMPACT_ATOMS: atom_id res chain seq x y z
N MET A 1 -10.52 9.80 44.75
CA MET A 1 -9.66 8.61 44.83
C MET A 1 -10.53 7.49 45.37
N TRP A 2 -10.73 6.40 44.62
CA TRP A 2 -11.57 5.29 45.07
C TRP A 2 -10.85 4.49 46.16
N SER A 3 -11.60 3.78 47.01
CA SER A 3 -11.03 2.82 47.95
C SER A 3 -10.60 1.54 47.23
N ARG A 4 -9.72 0.75 47.85
CA ARG A 4 -9.30 -0.56 47.33
C ARG A 4 -10.51 -1.46 47.03
N ASP A 5 -11.45 -1.54 47.96
CA ASP A 5 -12.68 -2.33 47.81
C ASP A 5 -13.54 -1.85 46.63
N GLN A 6 -13.54 -0.54 46.34
CA GLN A 6 -14.26 0.01 45.18
C GLN A 6 -13.59 -0.40 43.87
N TYR A 7 -12.26 -0.34 43.79
CA TYR A 7 -11.52 -0.82 42.61
C TYR A 7 -11.75 -2.31 42.37
N GLU A 8 -11.68 -3.12 43.44
CA GLU A 8 -11.91 -4.57 43.35
C GLU A 8 -13.35 -4.87 42.92
N THR A 9 -14.35 -4.19 43.50
CA THR A 9 -15.76 -4.37 43.11
C THR A 9 -15.99 -4.04 41.62
N VAL A 10 -15.44 -2.93 41.14
CA VAL A 10 -15.59 -2.55 39.73
C VAL A 10 -14.87 -3.53 38.82
N TYR A 11 -13.67 -3.99 39.20
CA TYR A 11 -12.94 -5.01 38.45
C TYR A 11 -13.75 -6.31 38.33
N GLU A 12 -14.34 -6.81 39.43
CA GLU A 12 -15.19 -8.01 39.40
C GLU A 12 -16.41 -7.85 38.48
N LEU A 13 -17.06 -6.68 38.49
CA LEU A 13 -18.21 -6.42 37.61
C LEU A 13 -17.80 -6.45 36.13
N VAL A 14 -16.65 -5.87 35.79
CA VAL A 14 -16.13 -5.92 34.42
C VAL A 14 -15.75 -7.35 34.04
N LEU A 15 -15.11 -8.11 34.94
CA LEU A 15 -14.77 -9.51 34.71
C LEU A 15 -16.00 -10.39 34.46
N GLN A 16 -17.05 -10.23 35.26
CA GLN A 16 -18.29 -10.98 35.08
C GLN A 16 -18.87 -10.72 33.69
N GLN A 17 -18.84 -9.47 33.22
CA GLN A 17 -19.33 -9.12 31.90
C GLN A 17 -18.44 -9.71 30.79
N VAL A 18 -17.11 -9.66 30.92
CA VAL A 18 -16.20 -10.26 29.92
C VAL A 18 -16.39 -11.77 29.81
N LEU A 19 -16.70 -12.46 30.93
CA LEU A 19 -16.83 -13.91 31.00
C LEU A 19 -18.24 -14.43 30.65
N THR A 20 -19.22 -13.56 30.43
CA THR A 20 -20.53 -14.00 29.92
C THR A 20 -20.45 -14.41 28.45
N GLN A 21 -20.92 -15.62 28.12
CA GLN A 21 -20.91 -16.25 26.78
C GLN A 21 -21.59 -15.43 25.66
N GLU A 22 -22.28 -14.33 25.96
CA GLU A 22 -22.92 -13.47 24.94
C GLU A 22 -21.91 -12.64 24.11
N LEU A 23 -20.60 -12.74 24.41
CA LEU A 23 -19.54 -11.95 23.78
C LEU A 23 -18.60 -12.72 22.85
N ASP A 24 -18.79 -14.03 22.69
CA ASP A 24 -17.95 -14.87 21.82
C ASP A 24 -17.95 -14.39 20.35
N ASP A 25 -19.06 -13.78 19.90
CA ASP A 25 -19.21 -13.22 18.54
C ASP A 25 -18.74 -11.75 18.42
N TRP A 26 -18.30 -11.10 19.51
CA TRP A 26 -17.98 -9.66 19.59
C TRP A 26 -16.60 -9.39 20.19
N SER A 27 -15.55 -9.95 19.58
CA SER A 27 -14.16 -9.82 20.04
C SER A 27 -13.73 -8.36 20.31
N ASP A 28 -14.15 -7.40 19.49
CA ASP A 28 -13.82 -5.98 19.68
C ASP A 28 -14.42 -5.38 20.97
N TRP A 29 -15.63 -5.80 21.35
CA TRP A 29 -16.26 -5.31 22.59
C TRP A 29 -15.59 -5.90 23.82
N SER A 30 -15.23 -7.19 23.76
CA SER A 30 -14.45 -7.87 24.81
C SER A 30 -13.10 -7.20 25.01
N ILE A 31 -12.37 -6.90 23.93
CA ILE A 31 -11.09 -6.16 24.01
C ILE A 31 -11.30 -4.76 24.60
N SER A 32 -12.36 -4.04 24.21
CA SER A 32 -12.67 -2.73 24.76
C SER A 32 -12.93 -2.79 26.27
N LEU A 33 -13.71 -3.76 26.75
CA LEU A 33 -13.96 -3.97 28.18
C LEU A 33 -12.67 -4.30 28.93
N LEU A 34 -11.89 -5.26 28.42
CA LEU A 34 -10.61 -5.64 29.01
C LEU A 34 -9.64 -4.45 29.12
N ARG A 35 -9.66 -3.52 28.15
CA ARG A 35 -8.86 -2.29 28.20
C ARG A 35 -9.25 -1.37 29.36
N THR A 36 -10.54 -1.33 29.73
CA THR A 36 -10.99 -0.51 30.87
C THR A 36 -10.47 -1.02 32.22
N CYS A 37 -9.99 -2.26 32.29
CA CYS A 37 -9.38 -2.81 33.50
C CYS A 37 -7.95 -2.27 33.76
N ILE A 38 -7.25 -1.75 32.76
CA ILE A 38 -5.85 -1.32 32.91
C ILE A 38 -5.71 -0.25 34.02
N PRO A 39 -6.50 0.84 34.05
CA PRO A 39 -6.44 1.81 35.14
C PRO A 39 -6.89 1.27 36.52
N LEU A 40 -7.59 0.12 36.55
CA LEU A 40 -8.03 -0.53 37.80
C LEU A 40 -6.93 -1.39 38.42
N CYS A 41 -5.90 -1.75 37.66
CA CYS A 41 -4.72 -2.49 38.11
C CYS A 41 -3.81 -1.59 38.97
N HIS A 42 -4.33 -1.08 40.09
CA HIS A 42 -3.64 -0.13 40.98
C HIS A 42 -2.79 -0.84 42.06
N ASP A 43 -3.06 -2.11 42.34
CA ASP A 43 -2.30 -2.95 43.25
C ASP A 43 -1.89 -4.28 42.59
N ASP A 44 -0.80 -4.88 43.06
CA ASP A 44 -0.18 -6.10 42.48
C ASP A 44 -1.15 -7.29 42.44
N THR A 45 -2.15 -7.34 43.33
CA THR A 45 -3.10 -8.46 43.38
C THR A 45 -4.04 -8.42 42.19
N ILE A 46 -4.62 -7.26 41.88
CA ILE A 46 -5.49 -7.08 40.70
C ILE A 46 -4.68 -7.26 39.42
N GLU A 47 -3.45 -6.74 39.39
CA GLU A 47 -2.58 -6.85 38.23
C GLU A 47 -2.25 -8.32 37.88
N VAL A 48 -1.80 -9.11 38.86
CA VAL A 48 -1.51 -10.54 38.65
C VAL A 48 -2.74 -11.29 38.14
N ARG A 49 -3.94 -10.97 38.67
CA ARG A 49 -5.20 -11.56 38.21
C ARG A 49 -5.54 -11.14 36.77
N TYR A 50 -5.30 -9.89 36.41
CA TYR A 50 -5.55 -9.39 35.07
C TYR A 50 -4.62 -10.02 34.03
N ILE A 51 -3.33 -10.13 34.33
CA ILE A 51 -2.35 -10.81 33.47
C ILE A 51 -2.73 -12.30 33.31
N ALA A 52 -3.13 -12.96 34.40
CA ALA A 52 -3.60 -14.35 34.35
C ALA A 52 -4.86 -14.50 33.49
N LEU A 53 -5.80 -13.56 33.57
CA LEU A 53 -6.98 -13.52 32.71
C LEU A 53 -6.58 -13.39 31.23
N LEU A 54 -5.80 -12.37 30.87
CA LEU A 54 -5.35 -12.17 29.49
C LEU A 54 -4.68 -13.44 28.94
N THR A 55 -3.86 -14.09 29.76
CA THR A 55 -3.20 -15.35 29.40
C THR A 55 -4.20 -16.49 29.18
N SER A 56 -5.21 -16.61 30.04
CA SER A 56 -6.25 -17.64 29.92
C SER A 56 -7.18 -17.46 28.71
N LEU A 57 -7.33 -16.22 28.23
CA LEU A 57 -8.13 -15.89 27.05
C LEU A 57 -7.38 -16.13 25.74
N LYS A 58 -6.06 -16.30 25.77
CA LYS A 58 -5.29 -16.65 24.57
C LYS A 58 -5.70 -18.03 24.08
N THR A 59 -6.00 -18.13 22.80
CA THR A 59 -6.38 -19.38 22.15
C THR A 59 -5.27 -19.91 21.25
N THR A 60 -5.19 -21.23 21.10
CA THR A 60 -4.30 -21.89 20.12
C THR A 60 -5.06 -22.27 18.83
N GLU A 61 -6.31 -21.83 18.70
CA GLU A 61 -7.09 -22.06 17.50
C GLU A 61 -6.47 -21.35 16.29
N ASN A 62 -6.48 -22.05 15.15
CA ASN A 62 -6.00 -21.49 13.90
C ASN A 62 -7.13 -20.69 13.25
N GLY A 63 -6.85 -19.44 12.90
CA GLY A 63 -7.80 -18.59 12.20
C GLY A 63 -7.49 -17.12 12.39
N TRP A 64 -7.88 -16.31 11.41
CA TRP A 64 -7.61 -14.87 11.42
C TRP A 64 -8.19 -14.16 12.67
N SER A 65 -9.38 -14.56 13.11
CA SER A 65 -10.02 -14.01 14.32
C SER A 65 -9.24 -14.34 15.60
N ALA A 66 -8.78 -15.59 15.73
CA ALA A 66 -8.00 -16.05 16.88
C ALA A 66 -6.62 -15.35 16.94
N GLU A 67 -5.93 -15.24 15.80
CA GLU A 67 -4.66 -14.52 15.71
C GLU A 67 -4.82 -13.03 16.04
N TYR A 68 -5.85 -12.37 15.51
CA TYR A 68 -6.15 -10.98 15.81
C TYR A 68 -6.43 -10.78 17.31
N PHE A 69 -7.29 -11.63 17.89
CA PHE A 69 -7.64 -11.53 19.30
C PHE A 69 -6.41 -11.71 20.21
N ASN A 70 -5.58 -12.72 19.95
CA ASN A 70 -4.33 -12.93 20.68
C ASN A 70 -3.38 -11.72 20.60
N LYS A 71 -3.26 -11.08 19.42
CA LYS A 71 -2.47 -9.86 19.25
C LYS A 71 -3.02 -8.69 20.05
N GLU A 72 -4.34 -8.53 20.11
CA GLU A 72 -4.96 -7.48 20.94
C GLU A 72 -4.76 -7.74 22.44
N LEU A 73 -4.80 -8.99 22.90
CA LEU A 73 -4.46 -9.34 24.29
C LEU A 73 -3.00 -9.00 24.63
N ASN A 74 -2.06 -9.25 23.72
CA ASN A 74 -0.66 -8.83 23.88
C ASN A 74 -0.53 -7.31 23.98
N GLU A 75 -1.28 -6.57 23.15
CA GLU A 75 -1.30 -5.10 23.17
C GLU A 75 -1.86 -4.54 24.49
N LEU A 76 -2.88 -5.18 25.07
CA LEU A 76 -3.39 -4.82 26.40
C LEU A 76 -2.35 -5.04 27.50
N GLN A 77 -1.64 -6.18 27.45
CA GLN A 77 -0.56 -6.46 28.40
C GLN A 77 0.58 -5.45 28.27
N TYR A 78 0.96 -5.08 27.04
CA TYR A 78 1.92 -4.02 26.78
C TYR A 78 1.48 -2.67 27.38
N GLN A 79 0.23 -2.26 27.15
CA GLN A 79 -0.28 -0.98 27.68
C GLN A 79 -0.25 -0.92 29.21
N LEU A 80 -0.61 -2.02 29.88
CA LEU A 80 -0.47 -2.13 31.33
C LEU A 80 0.99 -1.91 31.74
N ILE A 81 1.91 -2.65 31.15
CA ILE A 81 3.33 -2.59 31.53
C ILE A 81 3.91 -1.20 31.26
N ALA A 82 3.65 -0.65 30.07
CA ALA A 82 4.10 0.68 29.65
C ALA A 82 3.56 1.81 30.55
N SER A 83 2.41 1.62 31.20
CA SER A 83 1.81 2.63 32.08
C SER A 83 2.35 2.63 33.51
N LYS A 84 2.94 1.51 33.97
CA LYS A 84 3.32 1.32 35.39
C LYS A 84 4.80 1.10 35.62
N TYR A 85 5.51 0.50 34.66
CA TYR A 85 6.87 0.01 34.86
C TYR A 85 7.91 0.94 34.23
N SER A 86 9.17 0.74 34.63
CA SER A 86 10.28 1.49 34.07
C SER A 86 10.52 1.15 32.60
N LYS A 87 11.16 2.07 31.86
CA LYS A 87 11.53 1.86 30.45
C LYS A 87 12.30 0.54 30.24
N LYS A 88 13.16 0.16 31.20
CA LYS A 88 13.94 -1.09 31.13
C LYS A 88 13.04 -2.33 31.22
N GLU A 89 12.06 -2.33 32.12
CA GLU A 89 11.12 -3.44 32.27
C GLU A 89 10.19 -3.57 31.06
N VAL A 90 9.75 -2.44 30.49
CA VAL A 90 8.99 -2.40 29.24
C VAL A 90 9.81 -3.00 28.10
N GLU A 91 11.09 -2.62 27.99
CA GLU A 91 11.99 -3.18 26.97
C GLU A 91 12.19 -4.69 27.13
N THR A 92 12.41 -5.19 28.35
CA THR A 92 12.47 -6.64 28.61
C THR A 92 11.20 -7.34 28.14
N PHE A 93 10.02 -6.81 28.49
CA PHE A 93 8.75 -7.40 28.07
C PHE A 93 8.61 -7.44 26.54
N LEU A 94 8.97 -6.36 25.85
CA LEU A 94 8.91 -6.31 24.38
C LEU A 94 9.86 -7.32 23.75
N GLU A 95 11.08 -7.48 24.28
CA GLU A 95 12.06 -8.46 23.81
C GLU A 95 11.62 -9.90 24.04
N GLU A 96 10.97 -10.19 25.17
CA GLU A 96 10.38 -11.52 25.44
C GLU A 96 9.22 -11.86 24.50
N ASN A 97 8.57 -10.84 23.92
CA ASN A 97 7.43 -10.99 23.01
C ASN A 97 7.78 -10.62 21.56
N ILE A 98 9.05 -10.68 21.16
CA ILE A 98 9.56 -10.21 19.85
C ILE A 98 8.97 -10.93 18.62
N ASN A 99 8.31 -12.08 18.81
CA ASN A 99 7.62 -12.79 17.73
C ASN A 99 6.29 -12.12 17.35
N ASP A 100 5.77 -11.23 18.18
CA ASP A 100 4.65 -10.36 17.81
C ASP A 100 5.17 -9.17 17.00
N ALA A 101 4.69 -9.00 15.77
CA ALA A 101 5.14 -7.94 14.88
C ALA A 101 5.01 -6.53 15.50
N LYS A 102 3.93 -6.22 16.23
CA LYS A 102 3.77 -4.90 16.87
C LYS A 102 4.82 -4.71 17.96
N MET A 103 5.15 -5.77 18.71
CA MET A 103 6.18 -5.69 19.76
C MET A 103 7.57 -5.52 19.14
N ARG A 104 7.90 -6.29 18.10
CA ARG A 104 9.15 -6.13 17.34
C ARG A 104 9.32 -4.73 16.80
N GLU A 105 8.28 -4.16 16.20
CA GLU A 105 8.28 -2.80 15.68
C GLU A 105 8.62 -1.78 16.79
N ARG A 106 8.03 -1.92 17.98
CA ARG A 106 8.35 -1.06 19.12
C ARG A 106 9.81 -1.16 19.56
N VAL A 107 10.39 -2.37 19.57
CA VAL A 107 11.83 -2.55 19.87
C VAL A 107 12.69 -1.91 18.79
N ILE A 108 12.32 -2.05 17.51
CA ILE A 108 13.00 -1.40 16.38
C ILE A 108 12.97 0.12 16.53
N ILE A 109 11.79 0.72 16.75
CA ILE A 109 11.64 2.17 16.95
C ILE A 109 12.50 2.63 18.13
N SER A 110 12.48 1.91 19.25
CA SER A 110 13.32 2.21 20.40
C SER A 110 14.83 2.13 20.10
N ALA A 111 15.25 1.19 19.25
CA ALA A 111 16.62 1.09 18.78
C ALA A 111 17.00 2.26 17.86
N ILE A 112 16.11 2.68 16.96
CA ILE A 112 16.29 3.87 16.12
C ILE A 112 16.45 5.12 16.98
N GLU A 113 15.60 5.33 17.98
CA GLU A 113 15.68 6.48 18.90
C GLU A 113 17.01 6.54 19.67
N ARG A 114 17.66 5.40 19.89
CA ARG A 114 18.98 5.31 20.52
C ARG A 114 20.15 5.37 19.54
N GLY A 115 19.89 5.39 18.23
CA GLY A 115 20.90 5.28 17.19
C GLY A 115 21.56 3.90 17.11
N ASP A 116 20.93 2.85 17.65
CA ASP A 116 21.45 1.47 17.60
C ASP A 116 21.01 0.79 16.30
N TYR A 117 21.55 1.27 15.18
CA TYR A 117 21.22 0.78 13.85
C TYR A 117 21.67 -0.67 13.62
N THR A 118 22.66 -1.15 14.37
CA THR A 118 23.06 -2.57 14.32
C THR A 118 21.94 -3.46 14.85
N LYS A 119 21.32 -3.09 15.98
CA LYS A 119 20.15 -3.80 16.52
C LYS A 119 18.94 -3.69 15.59
N VAL A 120 18.72 -2.54 14.95
CA VAL A 120 17.64 -2.39 13.95
C VAL A 120 17.81 -3.40 12.81
N LEU A 121 19.01 -3.47 12.22
CA LEU A 121 19.30 -4.44 11.16
C LEU A 121 19.07 -5.88 11.60
N GLN A 122 19.57 -6.24 12.78
CA GLN A 122 19.34 -7.58 13.34
C GLN A 122 17.85 -7.89 13.46
N LEU A 123 17.07 -7.01 14.09
CA LEU A 123 15.64 -7.21 14.30
C LEU A 123 14.85 -7.26 13.00
N SER A 124 15.23 -6.45 12.00
CA SER A 124 14.64 -6.49 10.67
C SER A 124 14.94 -7.79 9.94
N ILE A 125 16.18 -8.29 9.97
CA ILE A 125 16.55 -9.57 9.33
C ILE A 125 15.81 -10.74 9.99
N ASP A 126 15.85 -10.79 11.33
CA ASP A 126 15.14 -11.81 12.10
C ASP A 126 13.63 -11.75 11.84
N GLY A 127 13.08 -10.55 11.69
CA GLY A 127 11.67 -10.30 11.39
C GLY A 127 11.29 -10.80 10.00
N GLN A 128 12.11 -10.53 8.98
CA GLN A 128 11.89 -11.03 7.62
C GLN A 128 11.86 -12.57 7.57
N ALA A 129 12.73 -13.23 8.32
CA ALA A 129 12.73 -14.70 8.41
C ALA A 129 11.50 -15.23 9.14
N HIS A 130 11.12 -14.59 10.25
CA HIS A 130 9.95 -14.98 11.05
C HIS A 130 8.64 -14.81 10.28
N ASP A 131 8.44 -13.62 9.68
CA ASP A 131 7.19 -13.19 9.06
C ASP A 131 7.13 -13.48 7.55
N HIS A 132 7.95 -14.40 7.02
CA HIS A 132 8.09 -14.68 5.58
C HIS A 132 6.77 -14.94 4.82
N ASN A 133 5.72 -15.40 5.52
CA ASN A 133 4.39 -15.63 4.94
C ASN A 133 3.48 -14.37 4.92
N SER A 134 3.96 -13.24 5.43
CA SER A 134 3.24 -11.97 5.53
C SER A 134 3.97 -10.88 4.73
N PRO A 135 3.79 -10.81 3.40
CA PRO A 135 4.56 -9.90 2.54
C PRO A 135 4.51 -8.43 2.96
N GLY A 136 3.37 -7.96 3.47
CA GLY A 136 3.24 -6.59 3.99
C GLY A 136 4.10 -6.31 5.22
N ILE A 137 4.19 -7.27 6.14
CA ILE A 137 5.03 -7.15 7.34
C ILE A 137 6.52 -7.24 6.96
N VAL A 138 6.87 -8.16 6.04
CA VAL A 138 8.22 -8.26 5.47
C VAL A 138 8.64 -6.96 4.80
N TYR A 139 7.72 -6.32 4.07
CA TYR A 139 7.95 -5.02 3.45
C TYR A 139 8.30 -3.96 4.50
N ASP A 140 7.55 -3.88 5.61
CA ASP A 140 7.86 -2.96 6.71
C ASP A 140 9.23 -3.23 7.35
N TRP A 141 9.61 -4.50 7.56
CA TRP A 141 10.95 -4.84 8.06
C TRP A 141 12.08 -4.38 7.13
N LYS A 142 11.88 -4.49 5.82
CA LYS A 142 12.83 -3.98 4.81
C LYS A 142 12.92 -2.46 4.84
N ARG A 143 11.83 -1.74 5.09
CA ARG A 143 11.85 -0.27 5.28
C ARG A 143 12.70 0.15 6.48
N TYR A 144 12.54 -0.56 7.61
CA TYR A 144 13.39 -0.33 8.78
C TYR A 144 14.87 -0.69 8.53
N ALA A 145 15.13 -1.74 7.76
CA ALA A 145 16.50 -2.09 7.37
C ALA A 145 17.11 -1.01 6.46
N PHE A 146 16.34 -0.50 5.50
CA PHE A 146 16.77 0.57 4.60
C PHE A 146 17.13 1.84 5.38
N SER A 147 16.30 2.27 6.33
CA SER A 147 16.59 3.45 7.15
C SER A 147 17.85 3.26 8.02
N ALA A 148 18.05 2.07 8.58
CA ALA A 148 19.28 1.76 9.32
C ALA A 148 20.53 1.79 8.43
N HIS A 149 20.46 1.21 7.22
CA HIS A 149 21.56 1.27 6.26
C HIS A 149 21.88 2.70 5.82
N LYS A 150 20.86 3.55 5.69
CA LYS A 150 21.03 4.99 5.40
C LYS A 150 21.87 5.69 6.45
N GLU A 151 21.55 5.48 7.72
CA GLU A 151 22.28 6.10 8.84
C GLU A 151 23.70 5.53 9.01
N LEU A 152 23.91 4.28 8.60
CA LEU A 152 25.23 3.63 8.60
C LEU A 152 26.09 3.96 7.37
N GLY A 153 25.50 4.56 6.31
CA GLY A 153 26.20 4.84 5.06
C GLY A 153 26.45 3.60 4.18
N ASN A 154 25.67 2.54 4.36
CA ASN A 154 25.81 1.27 3.65
C ASN A 154 25.16 1.34 2.26
N THR A 155 25.81 2.05 1.33
CA THR A 155 25.24 2.41 0.02
C THR A 155 24.85 1.20 -0.84
N ASN A 156 25.62 0.11 -0.82
CA ASN A 156 25.33 -1.06 -1.65
C ASN A 156 24.05 -1.77 -1.19
N GLU A 157 23.93 -1.99 0.11
CA GLU A 157 22.77 -2.60 0.74
C GLU A 157 21.52 -1.73 0.57
N MET A 158 21.67 -0.41 0.64
CA MET A 158 20.57 0.53 0.33
C MET A 158 20.09 0.38 -1.11
N ARG A 159 21.01 0.25 -2.09
CA ARG A 159 20.64 0.11 -3.51
C ARG A 159 19.84 -1.18 -3.74
N GLU A 160 20.29 -2.29 -3.17
CA GLU A 160 19.58 -3.58 -3.27
C GLU A 160 18.18 -3.49 -2.64
N LEU A 161 18.10 -3.01 -1.40
CA LEU A 161 16.83 -2.87 -0.69
C LEU A 161 15.86 -1.89 -1.37
N ALA A 162 16.36 -0.77 -1.88
CA ALA A 162 15.49 0.21 -2.54
C ALA A 162 14.93 -0.32 -3.86
N ILE A 163 15.67 -1.13 -4.62
CA ILE A 163 15.12 -1.82 -5.80
C ILE A 163 13.99 -2.77 -5.36
N GLU A 164 14.24 -3.59 -4.34
CA GLU A 164 13.22 -4.53 -3.85
C GLU A 164 11.97 -3.81 -3.32
N LEU A 165 12.15 -2.72 -2.56
CA LEU A 165 11.05 -1.90 -2.04
C LEU A 165 10.29 -1.20 -3.16
N LEU A 166 10.97 -0.69 -4.19
CA LEU A 166 10.34 -0.09 -5.36
C LEU A 166 9.49 -1.12 -6.13
N MET A 167 10.02 -2.33 -6.36
CA MET A 167 9.29 -3.36 -7.12
C MET A 167 8.04 -3.85 -6.40
N ASN A 168 8.09 -3.94 -5.06
CA ASN A 168 6.97 -4.43 -4.24
C ASN A 168 6.07 -3.32 -3.69
N GLY A 169 6.46 -2.06 -3.91
CA GLY A 169 5.76 -0.87 -3.48
C GLY A 169 4.57 -0.53 -4.37
N ARG A 170 3.71 0.35 -3.86
CA ARG A 170 2.59 0.92 -4.64
C ARG A 170 2.97 2.23 -5.33
N ASP A 171 3.91 2.96 -4.74
CA ASP A 171 4.31 4.30 -5.12
C ASP A 171 5.82 4.35 -5.42
N ASP A 172 6.28 5.50 -5.89
CA ASP A 172 7.64 5.80 -6.34
C ASP A 172 8.61 6.20 -5.21
N GLU A 173 8.24 6.03 -3.94
CA GLU A 173 8.98 6.51 -2.74
C GLU A 173 10.49 6.20 -2.81
N TYR A 174 10.88 5.02 -3.28
CA TYR A 174 12.28 4.57 -3.33
C TYR A 174 13.00 4.91 -4.65
N TYR A 175 12.29 5.44 -5.65
CA TYR A 175 12.89 5.76 -6.94
C TYR A 175 13.84 6.94 -6.85
N GLU A 176 13.43 8.02 -6.17
CA GLU A 176 14.28 9.19 -5.95
C GLU A 176 15.46 8.87 -5.02
N GLU A 177 15.25 8.03 -3.99
CA GLU A 177 16.35 7.53 -3.15
C GLU A 177 17.36 6.75 -4.00
N LEU A 178 16.92 5.85 -4.89
CA LEU A 178 17.81 5.15 -5.82
C LEU A 178 18.61 6.12 -6.67
N LYS A 179 17.96 7.12 -7.25
CA LYS A 179 18.61 8.13 -8.10
C LYS A 179 19.73 8.87 -7.38
N LEU A 180 19.55 9.17 -6.09
CA LEU A 180 20.57 9.80 -5.24
C LEU A 180 21.71 8.85 -4.86
N LEU A 181 21.45 7.54 -4.80
CA LEU A 181 22.44 6.52 -4.46
C LEU A 181 23.40 6.19 -5.59
N TYR A 182 23.10 6.57 -6.84
CA TYR A 182 23.96 6.32 -8.00
C TYR A 182 24.64 7.60 -8.50
N PRO A 183 25.92 7.52 -8.90
CA PRO A 183 26.53 8.58 -9.70
C PRO A 183 25.80 8.72 -11.05
N ALA A 184 25.83 9.91 -11.63
CA ALA A 184 25.02 10.25 -12.81
C ALA A 184 25.33 9.38 -14.06
N ASP A 185 26.57 8.93 -14.21
CA ASP A 185 27.01 8.06 -15.31
C ASP A 185 26.51 6.62 -15.15
N GLU A 186 26.46 6.09 -13.92
CA GLU A 186 25.90 4.77 -13.63
C GLU A 186 24.36 4.79 -13.67
N TRP A 187 23.74 5.88 -13.20
CA TRP A 187 22.29 6.00 -13.04
C TRP A 187 21.53 5.74 -14.33
N LEU A 188 22.00 6.25 -15.48
CA LEU A 188 21.32 6.05 -16.76
C LEU A 188 21.14 4.55 -17.08
N SER A 189 22.18 3.76 -16.89
CA SER A 189 22.12 2.32 -17.16
C SER A 189 21.24 1.56 -16.16
N THR A 190 21.26 1.98 -14.89
CA THR A 190 20.45 1.39 -13.82
C THR A 190 18.97 1.74 -14.00
N ARG A 191 18.68 2.98 -14.38
CA ARG A 191 17.33 3.46 -14.69
C ARG A 191 16.68 2.62 -15.77
N GLU A 192 17.38 2.37 -16.88
CA GLU A 192 16.80 1.58 -17.97
C GLU A 192 16.42 0.17 -17.51
N LYS A 193 17.27 -0.48 -16.72
CA LYS A 193 16.97 -1.80 -16.13
C LYS A 193 15.74 -1.76 -15.22
N ILE A 194 15.68 -0.77 -14.31
CA ILE A 194 14.52 -0.59 -13.41
C ILE A 194 13.23 -0.40 -14.22
N LEU A 195 13.26 0.43 -15.26
CA LEU A 195 12.10 0.67 -16.12
C LEU A 195 11.67 -0.60 -16.88
N ASP A 196 12.62 -1.39 -17.36
CA ASP A 196 12.34 -2.67 -18.01
C ASP A 196 11.69 -3.68 -17.04
N ASP A 197 12.25 -3.81 -15.83
CA ASP A 197 11.70 -4.70 -14.79
C ASP A 197 10.29 -4.27 -14.35
N LEU A 198 10.07 -2.96 -14.16
CA LEU A 198 8.77 -2.41 -13.79
C LEU A 198 7.73 -2.61 -14.88
N LYS A 199 8.12 -2.54 -16.15
CA LYS A 199 7.20 -2.77 -17.26
C LYS A 199 6.55 -4.16 -17.17
N GLU A 200 7.33 -5.17 -16.76
CA GLU A 200 6.87 -6.55 -16.63
C GLU A 200 6.12 -6.81 -15.31
N GLN A 201 6.61 -6.25 -14.20
CA GLN A 201 6.18 -6.62 -12.86
C GLN A 201 5.16 -5.64 -12.25
N ASN A 202 5.22 -4.36 -12.62
CA ASN A 202 4.41 -3.29 -12.06
C ASN A 202 4.09 -2.20 -13.11
N SER A 203 3.24 -2.56 -14.09
CA SER A 203 2.85 -1.68 -15.20
C SER A 203 2.22 -0.35 -14.75
N HIS A 204 1.67 -0.28 -13.53
CA HIS A 204 1.11 0.97 -13.01
C HIS A 204 2.23 1.97 -12.69
N LEU A 205 3.18 1.57 -11.85
CA LEU A 205 4.33 2.40 -11.47
C LEU A 205 5.21 2.73 -12.68
N TYR A 206 5.39 1.78 -13.60
CA TYR A 206 6.07 2.01 -14.87
C TYR A 206 5.51 3.22 -15.63
N GLY A 207 4.18 3.31 -15.75
CA GLY A 207 3.50 4.40 -16.45
C GLY A 207 3.75 5.78 -15.82
N THR A 208 3.84 5.84 -14.49
CA THR A 208 4.20 7.06 -13.76
C THR A 208 5.64 7.47 -14.03
N LEU A 209 6.59 6.55 -13.86
CA LEU A 209 8.02 6.86 -13.95
C LEU A 209 8.46 7.25 -15.36
N ILE A 210 7.91 6.62 -16.41
CA ILE A 210 8.27 7.02 -17.79
C ILE A 210 7.82 8.43 -18.14
N ILE A 211 6.78 8.96 -17.48
CA ILE A 211 6.36 10.36 -17.61
C ILE A 211 7.36 11.27 -16.89
N GLU A 212 7.68 10.95 -15.64
CA GLU A 212 8.59 11.75 -14.80
C GLU A 212 9.99 11.85 -15.40
N GLU A 213 10.51 10.73 -15.93
CA GLU A 213 11.80 10.66 -16.62
C GLU A 213 11.74 11.10 -18.09
N GLN A 214 10.59 11.62 -18.56
CA GLN A 214 10.37 12.14 -19.91
C GLN A 214 10.77 11.14 -21.01
N GLN A 215 10.50 9.85 -20.80
CA GLN A 215 10.86 8.75 -21.70
C GLN A 215 9.85 8.65 -22.84
N THR A 216 9.84 9.62 -23.76
CA THR A 216 8.81 9.74 -24.80
C THR A 216 8.69 8.51 -25.71
N GLU A 217 9.80 7.85 -26.02
CA GLU A 217 9.79 6.60 -26.80
C GLU A 217 9.12 5.46 -26.02
N ARG A 218 9.46 5.29 -24.75
CA ARG A 218 8.82 4.30 -23.85
C ARG A 218 7.34 4.60 -23.64
N ILE A 219 6.94 5.87 -23.55
CA ILE A 219 5.52 6.27 -23.45
C ILE A 219 4.77 5.85 -24.71
N LEU A 220 5.36 6.07 -25.90
CA LEU A 220 4.74 5.69 -27.15
C LEU A 220 4.56 4.16 -27.23
N ASP A 221 5.61 3.39 -26.95
CA ASP A 221 5.54 1.93 -26.99
C ASP A 221 4.57 1.36 -25.95
N TYR A 222 4.51 1.98 -24.77
CA TYR A 222 3.52 1.66 -23.75
C TYR A 222 2.09 1.90 -24.25
N CYS A 223 1.86 2.93 -25.07
CA CYS A 223 0.56 3.16 -25.71
C CYS A 223 0.29 2.18 -26.86
N LYS A 224 1.30 1.76 -27.63
CA LYS A 224 1.13 0.77 -28.71
C LYS A 224 0.69 -0.60 -28.21
N GLU A 225 1.15 -1.01 -27.02
CA GLU A 225 0.70 -2.26 -26.38
C GLU A 225 -0.79 -2.24 -25.99
N SER A 226 -1.31 -1.06 -25.67
CA SER A 226 -2.72 -0.86 -25.33
C SER A 226 -3.18 0.52 -25.80
N PRO A 227 -3.70 0.64 -27.04
CA PRO A 227 -4.01 1.93 -27.65
C PRO A 227 -4.88 2.83 -26.78
N THR A 228 -5.78 2.26 -25.96
CA THR A 228 -6.65 3.03 -25.06
C THR A 228 -5.88 3.91 -24.07
N ARG A 229 -4.61 3.61 -23.78
CA ARG A 229 -3.74 4.44 -22.95
C ARG A 229 -3.51 5.83 -23.57
N ILE A 230 -3.56 5.98 -24.90
CA ILE A 230 -3.24 7.25 -25.57
C ILE A 230 -4.06 8.43 -25.03
N GLU A 231 -5.30 8.19 -24.63
CA GLU A 231 -6.19 9.21 -24.06
C GLU A 231 -5.65 9.88 -22.78
N ASN A 232 -4.74 9.22 -22.07
CA ASN A 232 -4.12 9.70 -20.84
C ASN A 232 -2.67 10.16 -21.03
N TYR A 233 -2.01 9.75 -22.12
CA TYR A 233 -0.57 9.96 -22.33
C TYR A 233 -0.24 10.91 -23.49
N TYR A 234 -1.20 11.23 -24.37
CA TYR A 234 -0.95 12.04 -25.58
C TYR A 234 -0.28 13.39 -25.31
N SER A 235 -0.55 14.01 -24.14
CA SER A 235 0.04 15.31 -23.78
C SER A 235 1.55 15.26 -23.50
N TYR A 236 2.10 14.07 -23.27
CA TYR A 236 3.53 13.86 -23.02
C TYR A 236 4.30 13.45 -24.28
N LEU A 237 3.59 13.16 -25.38
CA LEU A 237 4.18 12.81 -26.66
C LEU A 237 4.34 14.08 -27.49
N THR A 238 5.59 14.48 -27.73
CA THR A 238 5.94 15.71 -28.45
C THR A 238 5.79 15.53 -29.97
N ALA A 239 6.00 16.62 -30.73
CA ALA A 239 5.82 16.69 -32.18
C ALA A 239 6.40 15.54 -33.03
N PRO A 240 7.53 14.89 -32.66
CA PRO A 240 8.06 13.76 -33.44
C PRO A 240 7.09 12.58 -33.58
N TYR A 241 6.10 12.45 -32.70
CA TYR A 241 5.19 11.29 -32.66
C TYR A 241 3.75 11.62 -33.08
N ASN A 242 3.52 12.75 -33.75
CA ASN A 242 2.17 13.21 -34.10
C ASN A 242 1.39 12.19 -34.95
N GLU A 243 2.07 11.54 -35.90
CA GLU A 243 1.43 10.54 -36.78
C GLU A 243 1.01 9.30 -35.98
N GLU A 244 1.88 8.80 -35.11
CA GLU A 244 1.63 7.64 -34.28
C GLU A 244 0.55 7.91 -33.22
N VAL A 245 0.58 9.09 -32.59
CA VAL A 245 -0.45 9.52 -31.64
C VAL A 245 -1.82 9.58 -32.33
N CYS A 246 -1.88 10.17 -33.53
CA CYS A 246 -3.11 10.23 -34.32
C CYS A 246 -3.63 8.82 -34.65
N ALA A 247 -2.75 7.93 -35.13
CA ALA A 247 -3.10 6.55 -35.43
C ALA A 247 -3.65 5.80 -34.22
N LEU A 248 -3.03 5.96 -33.05
CA LEU A 248 -3.47 5.34 -31.79
C LEU A 248 -4.84 5.86 -31.32
N PHE A 249 -5.13 7.16 -31.51
CA PHE A 249 -6.46 7.71 -31.27
C PHE A 249 -7.51 7.07 -32.19
N ILE A 250 -7.23 7.02 -33.49
CA ILE A 250 -8.12 6.41 -34.50
C ILE A 250 -8.41 4.95 -34.14
N GLU A 251 -7.37 4.19 -33.79
CA GLU A 251 -7.50 2.79 -33.39
C GLU A 251 -8.37 2.64 -32.13
N THR A 252 -8.07 3.41 -31.09
CA THR A 252 -8.81 3.41 -29.82
C THR A 252 -10.30 3.70 -30.01
N ILE A 253 -10.61 4.74 -30.78
CA ILE A 253 -11.98 5.15 -31.08
C ILE A 253 -12.69 4.08 -31.91
N THR A 254 -12.01 3.51 -32.91
CA THR A 254 -12.57 2.47 -33.78
C THR A 254 -12.90 1.20 -33.00
N ILE A 255 -12.00 0.73 -32.12
CA ILE A 255 -12.23 -0.42 -31.24
C ILE A 255 -13.41 -0.15 -30.31
N SER A 256 -13.45 1.04 -29.70
CA SER A 256 -14.52 1.44 -28.77
C SER A 256 -15.88 1.52 -29.48
N ALA A 257 -15.93 2.11 -30.67
CA ALA A 257 -17.15 2.22 -31.48
C ALA A 257 -17.67 0.85 -31.93
N ALA A 258 -16.79 -0.07 -32.31
CA ALA A 258 -17.17 -1.42 -32.70
C ALA A 258 -17.84 -2.18 -31.54
N ARG A 259 -17.29 -2.06 -30.32
CA ARG A 259 -17.76 -2.72 -29.09
C ARG A 259 -18.97 -2.03 -28.45
N ALA A 260 -19.18 -0.74 -28.71
CA ALA A 260 -20.29 0.01 -28.14
C ALA A 260 -21.65 -0.52 -28.61
N SER A 261 -22.54 -0.76 -27.64
CA SER A 261 -23.86 -1.38 -27.85
C SER A 261 -25.01 -0.55 -27.27
N ASP A 262 -24.70 0.47 -26.50
CA ASP A 262 -25.65 1.29 -25.76
C ASP A 262 -25.25 2.76 -25.82
N ARG A 263 -26.19 3.63 -25.41
CA ARG A 263 -26.02 5.08 -25.50
C ARG A 263 -24.87 5.61 -24.65
N LYS A 264 -24.62 5.01 -23.48
CA LYS A 264 -23.51 5.42 -22.60
C LYS A 264 -22.18 5.16 -23.30
N ARG A 265 -21.98 3.97 -23.86
CA ARG A 265 -20.77 3.64 -24.62
C ARG A 265 -20.60 4.50 -25.88
N TYR A 266 -21.69 4.89 -26.56
CA TYR A 266 -21.59 5.85 -27.67
C TYR A 266 -21.15 7.25 -27.23
N GLN A 267 -21.59 7.70 -26.05
CA GLN A 267 -21.08 8.94 -25.47
C GLN A 267 -19.59 8.84 -25.13
N ASP A 268 -19.12 7.67 -24.67
CA ASP A 268 -17.69 7.43 -24.42
C ASP A 268 -16.86 7.58 -25.69
N VAL A 269 -17.31 6.97 -26.80
CA VAL A 269 -16.70 7.15 -28.13
C VAL A 269 -16.64 8.62 -28.52
N CYS A 270 -17.72 9.38 -28.29
CA CYS A 270 -17.76 10.81 -28.62
C CYS A 270 -16.79 11.63 -27.74
N ARG A 271 -16.62 11.25 -26.47
CA ARG A 271 -15.62 11.86 -25.58
C ARG A 271 -14.21 11.59 -26.09
N SER A 272 -13.91 10.39 -26.54
CA SER A 272 -12.61 10.05 -27.14
C SER A 272 -12.33 10.87 -28.41
N ILE A 273 -13.31 11.02 -29.29
CA ILE A 273 -13.20 11.90 -30.49
C ILE A 273 -12.96 13.35 -30.08
N THR A 274 -13.64 13.85 -29.05
CA THR A 274 -13.43 15.21 -28.54
C THR A 274 -12.01 15.39 -27.98
N LYS A 275 -11.44 14.37 -27.32
CA LYS A 275 -10.04 14.39 -26.88
C LYS A 275 -9.08 14.45 -28.07
N MET A 276 -9.32 13.64 -29.11
CA MET A 276 -8.54 13.65 -30.35
C MET A 276 -8.55 15.04 -31.01
N GLN A 277 -9.71 15.71 -31.08
CA GLN A 277 -9.81 17.09 -31.58
C GLN A 277 -9.00 18.08 -30.74
N LYS A 278 -9.10 18.00 -29.41
CA LYS A 278 -8.33 18.84 -28.48
C LYS A 278 -6.82 18.62 -28.56
N ALA A 279 -6.40 17.43 -28.97
CA ALA A 279 -5.00 17.10 -29.22
C ALA A 279 -4.48 17.65 -30.56
N GLY A 280 -5.30 18.34 -31.35
CA GLY A 280 -4.91 18.99 -32.61
C GLY A 280 -5.30 18.23 -33.88
N TYR A 281 -5.93 17.06 -33.77
CA TYR A 281 -6.26 16.19 -34.91
C TYR A 281 -7.70 16.41 -35.41
N GLU A 282 -8.08 17.68 -35.64
CA GLU A 282 -9.46 18.04 -36.01
C GLU A 282 -9.88 17.48 -37.38
N LEU A 283 -8.96 17.48 -38.35
CA LEU A 283 -9.25 17.03 -39.71
C LEU A 283 -9.46 15.51 -39.72
N GLU A 284 -8.56 14.77 -39.07
CA GLU A 284 -8.59 13.32 -38.95
C GLU A 284 -9.79 12.88 -38.11
N ALA A 285 -10.14 13.60 -37.05
CA ALA A 285 -11.35 13.35 -36.28
C ALA A 285 -12.63 13.50 -37.14
N LYS A 286 -12.70 14.54 -37.99
CA LYS A 286 -13.84 14.73 -38.93
C LYS A 286 -13.92 13.58 -39.95
N GLN A 287 -12.79 13.13 -40.48
CA GLN A 287 -12.74 11.97 -41.37
C GLN A 287 -13.24 10.71 -40.67
N LEU A 288 -12.74 10.44 -39.45
CA LEU A 288 -13.14 9.29 -38.65
C LEU A 288 -14.64 9.30 -38.30
N ILE A 289 -15.22 10.46 -37.95
CA ILE A 289 -16.68 10.59 -37.75
C ILE A 289 -17.43 10.15 -39.02
N GLY A 290 -16.97 10.57 -40.19
CA GLY A 290 -17.53 10.17 -41.48
C GLY A 290 -17.47 8.66 -41.71
N GLU A 291 -16.32 8.05 -41.45
CA GLU A 291 -16.10 6.60 -41.58
C GLU A 291 -16.99 5.79 -40.62
N LEU A 292 -17.11 6.21 -39.36
CA LEU A 292 -17.96 5.55 -38.37
C LEU A 292 -19.45 5.62 -38.77
N LYS A 293 -19.92 6.76 -39.30
CA LYS A 293 -21.28 6.90 -39.82
C LYS A 293 -21.55 5.95 -40.98
N GLN A 294 -20.59 5.82 -41.91
CA GLN A 294 -20.70 4.91 -43.06
C GLN A 294 -20.65 3.43 -42.65
N LYS A 295 -19.80 3.08 -41.67
CA LYS A 295 -19.63 1.70 -41.18
C LYS A 295 -20.81 1.22 -40.33
N HIS A 296 -21.55 2.12 -39.70
CA HIS A 296 -22.64 1.79 -38.78
C HIS A 296 -24.00 2.46 -39.11
N PRO A 297 -24.52 2.33 -40.34
CA PRO A 297 -25.70 3.09 -40.79
C PRO A 297 -27.00 2.69 -40.07
N LYS A 298 -27.05 1.49 -39.48
CA LYS A 298 -28.22 0.99 -38.74
C LYS A 298 -28.24 1.39 -37.25
N ARG A 299 -27.14 1.94 -36.73
CA ARG A 299 -27.01 2.30 -35.30
C ARG A 299 -27.49 3.73 -35.05
N ARG A 300 -28.80 3.98 -35.12
CA ARG A 300 -29.41 5.34 -35.01
C ARG A 300 -28.89 6.13 -33.80
N ALA A 301 -28.88 5.53 -32.61
CA ALA A 301 -28.41 6.20 -31.41
C ALA A 301 -26.92 6.62 -31.49
N LEU A 302 -26.07 5.84 -32.17
CA LEU A 302 -24.68 6.24 -32.42
C LEU A 302 -24.61 7.41 -33.39
N LEU A 303 -25.38 7.38 -34.48
CA LEU A 303 -25.44 8.47 -35.46
C LEU A 303 -25.90 9.78 -34.81
N ASP A 304 -26.88 9.71 -33.91
CA ASP A 304 -27.37 10.87 -33.15
C ASP A 304 -26.29 11.47 -32.26
N GLU A 305 -25.51 10.65 -31.53
CA GLU A 305 -24.41 11.15 -30.70
C GLU A 305 -23.26 11.72 -31.56
N LEU A 306 -22.86 11.03 -32.63
CA LEU A 306 -21.83 11.53 -33.58
C LEU A 306 -22.28 12.81 -34.31
N GLY A 307 -23.58 13.03 -34.48
CA GLY A 307 -24.13 14.24 -35.08
C GLY A 307 -23.91 15.50 -34.24
N LYS A 308 -23.66 15.36 -32.94
CA LYS A 308 -23.42 16.48 -32.01
C LYS A 308 -21.99 17.00 -32.02
N LEU A 309 -21.06 16.26 -32.65
CA LEU A 309 -19.64 16.60 -32.73
C LEU A 309 -19.27 17.40 -34.00
N GLY A 310 -20.26 17.69 -34.85
CA GLY A 310 -20.10 18.42 -36.11
C GLY A 310 -20.04 19.93 -35.93
#